data_AF-M0CMU5-F1
#
_entry.id   AF-M0CMU5-F1
#
_cell.length_a   1.000
_cell.length_b   1.000
_cell.length_c   1.000
_cell.angle_alpha   90.00
_cell.angle_beta   90.00
_cell.angle_gamma   90.00
#
_symmetry.space_group_name_H-M   'P 1'
#
loop_
_entity.id
_entity.type
_entity.pdbx_description
1 polymer ?
#
loop_
_entity_poly.entity_id
_entity_poly.type
_entity_poly.pdbx_seq_one_letter_code
_entity_poly.pdbx_strand_id
1 'polypeptide(L)'
;MSSESIVGYVLGSSVRTDVLLAVVAERRSMGALIDAVEASESAVYNAVSDLERKGLVRSLEAGWAATGSGQLVADLIEQQRNLCRLLADDYWRSHDVSALPRRFRLRLTELAGAEVVRASDTDPHAVVREVRDRVDRAGANVDIVTPIYQAEYEAVMPDSPEARLLVDRSVAFDALERVDSPDEADQWTETAVRVLDADVGIAVTDEEIMLSLPTIDGQWDSRTEIVAADDRAMEWGRDLFEHYWDRATPNDEFVTEYFVDPP
;
A
#
# COMPACT_ATOMS: atom_id res chain seq x y z
N MET A 1 -17.07 20.11 -26.19
CA MET A 1 -18.26 19.61 -25.49
C MET A 1 -17.77 18.94 -24.23
N SER A 2 -18.10 19.47 -23.05
CA SER A 2 -17.76 18.80 -21.79
C SER A 2 -18.58 17.52 -21.73
N SER A 3 -17.95 16.35 -21.88
CA SER A 3 -18.65 15.09 -21.62
C SER A 3 -19.00 15.06 -20.14
N GLU A 4 -20.28 15.03 -19.82
CA GLU A 4 -20.76 14.87 -18.45
C GLU A 4 -20.08 13.63 -17.83
N SER A 5 -19.42 13.81 -16.68
CA SER A 5 -18.72 12.70 -16.00
C SER A 5 -19.73 11.62 -15.64
N ILE A 6 -19.58 10.41 -16.20
CA ILE A 6 -20.44 9.27 -15.90
C ILE A 6 -20.39 8.90 -14.42
N VAL A 7 -19.20 9.00 -13.82
CA VAL A 7 -18.95 8.77 -12.40
C VAL A 7 -19.63 9.86 -11.57
N GLY A 8 -19.44 11.12 -11.95
CA GLY A 8 -20.08 12.26 -11.30
C GLY A 8 -21.61 12.19 -11.39
N TYR A 9 -22.15 11.68 -12.50
CA TYR A 9 -23.58 11.43 -12.66
C TYR A 9 -24.07 10.38 -11.66
N VAL A 10 -23.38 9.26 -11.49
CA VAL A 10 -23.78 8.24 -10.49
C VAL A 10 -23.68 8.81 -9.07
N LEU A 11 -22.55 9.41 -8.71
CA LEU A 11 -22.30 9.97 -7.37
C LEU A 11 -23.24 11.13 -7.00
N GLY A 12 -23.80 11.84 -7.98
CA GLY A 12 -24.79 12.89 -7.75
C GLY A 12 -26.12 12.39 -7.15
N SER A 13 -26.29 11.09 -6.94
CA SER A 13 -27.42 10.50 -6.23
C SER A 13 -26.97 9.27 -5.43
N SER A 14 -27.22 9.28 -4.12
CA SER A 14 -27.00 8.11 -3.27
C SER A 14 -27.79 6.91 -3.79
N VAL A 15 -29.07 7.09 -4.15
CA VAL A 15 -29.92 6.01 -4.70
C VAL A 15 -29.32 5.39 -5.96
N ARG A 16 -28.79 6.18 -6.91
CA ARG A 16 -28.11 5.61 -8.10
C ARG A 16 -26.86 4.84 -7.71
N THR A 17 -26.09 5.37 -6.77
CA THR A 17 -24.87 4.72 -6.27
C THR A 17 -25.21 3.37 -5.63
N ASP A 18 -26.20 3.35 -4.73
CA ASP A 18 -26.60 2.16 -3.98
C ASP A 18 -27.22 1.10 -4.90
N VAL A 19 -28.05 1.51 -5.86
CA VAL A 19 -28.58 0.59 -6.89
C VAL A 19 -27.45 -0.01 -7.72
N LEU A 20 -26.51 0.79 -8.22
CA LEU A 20 -25.41 0.27 -9.06
C LEU A 20 -24.57 -0.74 -8.27
N LEU A 21 -24.19 -0.42 -7.04
CA LEU A 21 -23.39 -1.30 -6.19
C LEU A 21 -24.15 -2.59 -5.84
N ALA A 22 -25.45 -2.50 -5.55
CA ALA A 22 -26.27 -3.68 -5.27
C ALA A 22 -26.36 -4.63 -6.47
N VAL A 23 -26.47 -4.08 -7.69
CA VAL A 23 -26.50 -4.85 -8.94
C VAL A 23 -25.14 -5.44 -9.30
N VAL A 24 -24.03 -4.78 -8.96
CA VAL A 24 -22.67 -5.29 -9.14
C VAL A 24 -22.35 -6.42 -8.17
N ALA A 25 -22.76 -6.28 -6.91
CA ALA A 25 -22.55 -7.31 -5.90
C ALA A 25 -23.26 -8.63 -6.25
N GLU A 26 -24.49 -8.53 -6.74
CA GLU A 26 -25.26 -9.70 -7.18
C GLU A 26 -26.34 -9.30 -8.19
N ARG A 27 -26.70 -10.22 -9.09
CA ARG A 27 -27.89 -10.05 -9.93
C ARG A 27 -29.13 -9.96 -9.05
N ARG A 28 -29.91 -8.88 -9.17
CA ARG A 28 -31.09 -8.64 -8.32
C ARG A 28 -32.35 -8.37 -9.15
N SER A 29 -33.48 -8.87 -8.67
CA SER A 29 -34.80 -8.45 -9.18
C SER A 29 -35.11 -7.01 -8.75
N MET A 30 -36.09 -6.37 -9.39
CA MET A 30 -36.52 -5.03 -8.97
C MET A 30 -37.01 -5.00 -7.50
N GLY A 31 -37.77 -6.02 -7.07
CA GLY A 31 -38.19 -6.13 -5.67
C GLY A 31 -37.02 -6.22 -4.70
N ALA A 32 -36.01 -7.04 -5.01
CA ALA A 32 -34.81 -7.17 -4.19
C ALA A 32 -33.96 -5.88 -4.16
N LEU A 33 -34.05 -5.02 -5.18
CA LEU A 33 -33.42 -3.69 -5.17
C LEU A 33 -34.19 -2.72 -4.28
N ILE A 34 -35.53 -2.74 -4.33
CA ILE A 34 -36.39 -1.91 -3.48
C ILE A 34 -36.16 -2.25 -2.00
N ASP A 35 -36.01 -3.53 -1.67
CA ASP A 35 -35.79 -3.97 -0.29
C ASP A 35 -34.37 -3.64 0.22
N ALA A 36 -33.38 -3.56 -0.67
CA ALA A 36 -31.98 -3.39 -0.30
C ALA A 36 -31.51 -1.93 -0.27
N VAL A 37 -32.17 -1.05 -1.00
CA VAL A 37 -31.80 0.37 -1.09
C VAL A 37 -32.72 1.17 -0.19
N GLU A 38 -32.15 1.96 0.72
CA GLU A 38 -32.91 2.80 1.65
C GLU A 38 -33.49 4.04 0.94
N ALA A 39 -34.50 3.82 0.10
CA ALA A 39 -35.18 4.85 -0.69
C ALA A 39 -36.63 4.47 -0.98
N SER A 40 -37.42 5.41 -1.50
CA SER A 40 -38.77 5.08 -1.98
C SER A 40 -38.70 4.17 -3.21
N GLU A 41 -39.70 3.30 -3.36
CA GLU A 41 -39.84 2.44 -4.54
C GLU A 41 -39.72 3.24 -5.84
N SER A 42 -40.42 4.38 -5.95
CA SER A 42 -40.33 5.28 -7.09
C SER A 42 -38.93 5.82 -7.37
N ALA A 43 -38.12 6.07 -6.32
CA ALA A 43 -36.75 6.52 -6.47
C ALA A 43 -35.84 5.40 -7.00
N VAL A 44 -36.04 4.16 -6.55
CA VAL A 44 -35.32 2.98 -7.06
C VAL A 44 -35.65 2.72 -8.53
N TYR A 45 -36.93 2.74 -8.92
CA TYR A 45 -37.32 2.62 -10.34
C TYR A 45 -36.67 3.70 -11.22
N ASN A 46 -36.68 4.95 -10.75
CA ASN A 46 -36.03 6.06 -11.46
C ASN A 46 -34.53 5.84 -11.57
N ALA A 47 -33.86 5.44 -10.49
CA ALA A 47 -32.42 5.17 -10.48
C ALA A 47 -32.04 4.04 -11.44
N VAL A 48 -32.77 2.92 -11.45
CA VAL A 48 -32.54 1.82 -12.40
C VAL A 48 -32.73 2.29 -13.84
N SER A 49 -33.82 3.01 -14.12
CA SER A 49 -34.09 3.56 -15.46
C SER A 49 -33.02 4.54 -15.90
N ASP A 50 -32.53 5.40 -15.00
CA ASP A 50 -31.44 6.34 -15.23
C ASP A 50 -30.13 5.63 -15.58
N LEU A 51 -29.77 4.62 -14.80
CA LEU A 51 -28.56 3.82 -14.98
C LEU A 51 -28.63 3.00 -16.28
N GLU A 52 -29.79 2.44 -16.63
CA GLU A 52 -30.00 1.71 -17.89
C GLU A 52 -29.86 2.65 -19.09
N ARG A 53 -30.48 3.85 -19.04
CA ARG A 53 -30.33 4.86 -20.11
C ARG A 53 -28.90 5.33 -20.28
N LYS A 54 -28.10 5.34 -19.21
CA LYS A 54 -26.65 5.63 -19.25
C LYS A 54 -25.80 4.40 -19.62
N GLY A 55 -26.41 3.24 -19.85
CA GLY A 55 -25.73 2.00 -20.25
C GLY A 55 -24.92 1.33 -19.15
N LEU A 56 -25.20 1.61 -17.87
CA LEU A 56 -24.48 1.05 -16.72
C LEU A 56 -25.11 -0.24 -16.20
N VAL A 57 -26.41 -0.39 -16.36
CA VAL A 57 -27.14 -1.63 -16.05
C VAL A 57 -27.97 -2.08 -17.24
N ARG A 58 -28.36 -3.35 -17.25
CA ARG A 58 -29.24 -3.94 -18.26
C ARG A 58 -30.24 -4.90 -17.62
N SER A 59 -31.43 -4.95 -18.20
CA SER A 59 -32.43 -5.94 -17.85
C SER A 59 -32.10 -7.32 -18.47
N LEU A 60 -32.29 -8.37 -17.68
CA LEU A 60 -32.20 -9.79 -18.06
C LEU A 60 -33.46 -10.52 -17.54
N GLU A 61 -33.72 -11.74 -18.03
CA GLU A 61 -34.88 -12.54 -17.60
C GLU A 61 -34.97 -12.72 -16.07
N ALA A 62 -33.83 -12.82 -15.40
CA ALA A 62 -33.72 -13.04 -13.96
C ALA A 62 -33.41 -11.76 -13.16
N GLY A 63 -33.65 -10.57 -13.71
CA GLY A 63 -33.42 -9.29 -13.04
C GLY A 63 -32.35 -8.42 -13.70
N TRP A 64 -31.74 -7.54 -12.92
CA TRP A 64 -30.78 -6.53 -13.38
C TRP A 64 -29.35 -7.00 -13.19
N ALA A 65 -28.50 -6.67 -14.16
CA ALA A 65 -27.06 -6.91 -14.11
C ALA A 65 -26.29 -5.68 -14.59
N ALA A 66 -25.08 -5.48 -14.06
CA ALA A 66 -24.18 -4.44 -14.54
C ALA A 66 -23.69 -4.74 -15.95
N THR A 67 -23.44 -3.68 -16.72
CA THR A 67 -22.61 -3.77 -17.93
C THR A 67 -21.13 -3.66 -17.55
N GLY A 68 -20.22 -3.84 -18.52
CA GLY A 68 -18.79 -3.59 -18.26
C GLY A 68 -18.52 -2.14 -17.82
N SER A 69 -19.23 -1.16 -18.39
CA SER A 69 -19.15 0.24 -17.95
C SER A 69 -19.69 0.41 -16.52
N GLY A 70 -20.78 -0.29 -16.17
CA GLY A 70 -21.32 -0.30 -14.81
C GLY A 70 -20.33 -0.85 -13.78
N GLN A 71 -19.65 -1.94 -14.12
CA GLN A 71 -18.60 -2.53 -13.29
C GLN A 71 -17.46 -1.54 -13.05
N LEU A 72 -16.88 -0.97 -14.12
CA LEU A 72 -15.76 -0.02 -13.99
C LEU A 72 -16.13 1.24 -13.19
N VAL A 73 -17.38 1.71 -13.30
CA VAL A 73 -17.86 2.84 -12.49
C VAL A 73 -18.00 2.42 -11.02
N ALA A 74 -18.52 1.22 -10.73
CA ALA A 74 -18.61 0.71 -9.37
C ALA A 74 -17.23 0.51 -8.73
N ASP A 75 -16.27 -0.07 -9.46
CA ASP A 75 -14.89 -0.26 -8.99
C ASP A 75 -14.24 1.08 -8.61
N LEU A 76 -14.45 2.12 -9.42
CA LEU A 76 -13.92 3.46 -9.12
C LEU A 76 -14.61 4.09 -7.90
N ILE A 77 -15.91 3.86 -7.72
CA ILE A 77 -16.64 4.30 -6.51
C ILE A 77 -16.10 3.59 -5.27
N GLU A 78 -15.79 2.29 -5.35
CA GLU A 78 -15.14 1.55 -4.27
C GLU A 78 -13.76 2.14 -3.95
N GLN A 79 -12.92 2.36 -4.97
CA GLN A 79 -11.61 3.00 -4.80
C GLN A 79 -11.72 4.38 -4.16
N GLN A 80 -12.71 5.19 -4.56
CA GLN A 80 -12.97 6.49 -3.93
C GLN A 80 -13.33 6.34 -2.45
N ARG A 81 -14.20 5.39 -2.09
CA ARG A 81 -14.56 5.12 -0.69
C ARG A 81 -13.35 4.69 0.14
N ASN A 82 -12.51 3.83 -0.43
CA ASN A 82 -11.26 3.37 0.19
C ASN A 82 -10.28 4.53 0.38
N LEU A 83 -10.13 5.41 -0.62
CA LEU A 83 -9.33 6.63 -0.49
C LEU A 83 -9.85 7.53 0.64
N CYS A 84 -11.16 7.72 0.76
CA CYS A 84 -11.72 8.52 1.86
C CYS A 84 -11.43 7.92 3.24
N ARG A 85 -11.40 6.59 3.39
CA ARG A 85 -11.00 5.94 4.66
C ARG A 85 -9.53 6.18 4.98
N LEU A 86 -8.67 6.00 3.98
CA LEU A 86 -7.24 6.25 4.11
C LEU A 86 -6.97 7.70 4.52
N LEU A 87 -7.58 8.67 3.82
CA LEU A 87 -7.45 10.10 4.10
C LEU A 87 -8.17 10.58 5.37
N ALA A 88 -8.87 9.69 6.10
CA ALA A 88 -9.46 10.05 7.39
C ALA A 88 -8.39 10.26 8.47
N ASP A 89 -7.20 9.69 8.26
CA ASP A 89 -6.05 9.87 9.13
C ASP A 89 -5.15 11.02 8.62
N ASP A 90 -4.74 11.90 9.53
CA ASP A 90 -3.96 13.11 9.22
C ASP A 90 -2.53 12.83 8.73
N TYR A 91 -2.02 11.60 8.87
CA TYR A 91 -0.72 11.14 8.39
C TYR A 91 -0.49 11.52 6.93
N TRP A 92 -1.50 11.29 6.08
CA TRP A 92 -1.40 11.49 4.64
C TRP A 92 -1.30 12.96 4.21
N ARG A 93 -1.49 13.91 5.14
CA ARG A 93 -1.29 15.33 4.87
C ARG A 93 0.17 15.77 4.99
N SER A 94 0.96 15.06 5.80
CA SER A 94 2.35 15.42 6.11
C SER A 94 3.37 14.51 5.45
N HIS A 95 2.96 13.32 5.02
CA HIS A 95 3.85 12.31 4.42
C HIS A 95 3.82 12.34 2.89
N ASP A 96 4.99 12.15 2.29
CA ASP A 96 5.17 12.25 0.85
C ASP A 96 4.89 10.93 0.14
N VAL A 97 3.67 10.79 -0.37
CA VAL A 97 3.31 9.67 -1.26
C VAL A 97 4.00 9.74 -2.63
N SER A 98 4.70 10.84 -2.94
CA SER A 98 5.45 11.00 -4.19
C SER A 98 6.69 10.10 -4.25
N ALA A 99 7.24 9.73 -3.08
CA ALA A 99 8.29 8.74 -2.90
C ALA A 99 7.91 7.35 -3.46
N LEU A 100 6.62 6.99 -3.41
CA LEU A 100 6.14 5.74 -3.98
C LEU A 100 6.16 5.79 -5.52
N PRO A 101 6.64 4.74 -6.20
CA PRO A 101 6.52 4.62 -7.64
C PRO A 101 5.04 4.73 -8.06
N ARG A 102 4.78 5.44 -9.18
CA ARG A 102 3.43 5.82 -9.60
C ARG A 102 2.42 4.66 -9.60
N ARG A 103 2.86 3.45 -9.99
CA ARG A 103 2.00 2.25 -10.04
C ARG A 103 1.46 1.83 -8.66
N PHE A 104 2.25 2.00 -7.60
CA PHE A 104 1.86 1.70 -6.22
C PHE A 104 1.02 2.81 -5.62
N ARG A 105 1.33 4.07 -5.97
CA ARG A 105 0.50 5.22 -5.58
C ARG A 105 -0.93 5.13 -6.14
N LEU A 106 -1.10 4.60 -7.36
CA LEU A 106 -2.42 4.35 -7.94
C LEU A 106 -3.19 3.23 -7.24
N ARG A 107 -2.49 2.33 -6.55
CA ARG A 107 -3.04 1.20 -5.80
C ARG A 107 -3.12 1.47 -4.29
N LEU A 108 -2.75 2.67 -3.84
CA LEU A 108 -2.62 2.98 -2.40
C LEU A 108 -3.90 2.75 -1.61
N THR A 109 -5.06 2.79 -2.26
CA THR A 109 -6.36 2.44 -1.67
C THR A 109 -6.49 0.98 -1.24
N GLU A 110 -5.55 0.11 -1.62
CA GLU A 110 -5.42 -1.25 -1.07
C GLU A 110 -5.01 -1.23 0.40
N LEU A 111 -4.41 -0.13 0.89
CA LEU A 111 -4.11 0.12 2.31
C LEU A 111 -5.27 0.78 3.07
N ALA A 112 -6.51 0.68 2.58
CA ALA A 112 -7.65 1.36 3.22
C ALA A 112 -8.04 0.80 4.59
N GLY A 113 -7.56 -0.41 4.93
CA GLY A 113 -7.67 -1.02 6.25
C GLY A 113 -6.47 -0.78 7.16
N ALA A 114 -5.47 -0.02 6.70
CA ALA A 114 -4.25 0.21 7.46
C ALA A 114 -4.47 1.08 8.70
N GLU A 115 -3.71 0.79 9.74
CA GLU A 115 -3.64 1.56 10.98
C GLU A 115 -2.36 2.40 11.01
N VAL A 116 -2.45 3.64 11.48
CA VAL A 116 -1.26 4.48 11.69
C VAL A 116 -0.88 4.46 13.17
N VAL A 117 0.18 3.71 13.48
CA VAL A 117 0.74 3.61 14.82
C VAL A 117 1.59 4.85 15.09
N ARG A 118 1.45 5.44 16.28
CA ARG A 118 2.15 6.68 16.65
C ARG A 118 2.79 6.59 18.02
N ALA A 119 4.01 7.10 18.12
CA ALA A 119 4.69 7.28 19.39
C ALA A 119 4.03 8.41 20.18
N SER A 120 3.89 8.22 21.49
CA SER A 120 3.47 9.29 22.40
C SER A 120 4.65 10.24 22.68
N ASP A 121 4.36 11.46 23.11
CA ASP A 121 5.42 12.40 23.54
C ASP A 121 6.20 11.88 24.75
N THR A 122 5.55 11.09 25.60
CA THR A 122 6.18 10.44 26.76
C THR A 122 7.03 9.24 26.40
N ASP A 123 6.90 8.70 25.18
CA ASP A 123 7.64 7.54 24.70
C ASP A 123 7.94 7.62 23.19
N PRO A 124 8.91 8.47 22.80
CA PRO A 124 9.26 8.72 21.40
C PRO A 124 9.72 7.50 20.61
N HIS A 125 10.25 6.48 21.29
CA HIS A 125 10.83 5.29 20.68
C HIS A 125 9.83 4.12 20.63
N ALA A 126 8.57 4.34 21.01
CA ALA A 126 7.55 3.30 21.04
C ALA A 126 7.36 2.62 19.68
N VAL A 127 7.35 3.39 18.60
CA VAL A 127 7.15 2.87 17.24
C VAL A 127 8.35 2.04 16.78
N VAL A 128 9.57 2.51 17.00
CA VAL A 128 10.79 1.73 16.68
C VAL A 128 10.79 0.39 17.41
N ARG A 129 10.42 0.35 18.70
CA ARG A 129 10.31 -0.91 19.46
C ARG A 129 9.19 -1.80 18.95
N GLU A 130 8.06 -1.22 18.57
CA GLU A 130 6.92 -1.96 18.00
C GLU A 130 7.30 -2.62 16.66
N VAL A 131 7.95 -1.87 15.75
CA VAL A 131 8.46 -2.39 14.48
C VAL A 131 9.45 -3.53 14.73
N ARG A 132 10.40 -3.31 15.65
CA ARG A 132 11.38 -4.33 16.04
C ARG A 132 10.69 -5.61 16.55
N ASP A 133 9.73 -5.47 17.46
CA ASP A 133 9.02 -6.61 18.06
C ASP A 133 8.14 -7.37 17.04
N ARG A 134 7.69 -6.70 15.98
CA ARG A 134 6.96 -7.31 14.86
C ARG A 134 7.90 -8.11 13.94
N VAL A 135 9.05 -7.54 13.59
CA VAL A 135 10.10 -8.24 12.81
C VAL A 135 10.61 -9.47 13.57
N ASP A 136 10.94 -9.33 14.86
CA ASP A 136 11.39 -10.45 15.71
C ASP A 136 10.33 -11.57 15.78
N ARG A 137 9.04 -11.20 15.85
CA ARG A 137 7.94 -12.17 15.86
C ARG A 137 7.74 -12.88 14.52
N ALA A 138 8.00 -12.21 13.40
CA ALA A 138 7.90 -12.79 12.07
C ALA A 138 8.92 -13.92 11.84
N GLY A 139 10.04 -13.90 12.56
CA GLY A 139 11.03 -14.96 12.53
C GLY A 139 11.88 -14.92 11.25
N ALA A 140 11.89 -16.02 10.50
CA ALA A 140 12.86 -16.26 9.43
C ALA A 140 12.50 -15.65 8.07
N ASN A 141 11.22 -15.32 7.84
CA ASN A 141 10.68 -14.87 6.57
C ASN A 141 10.29 -13.39 6.67
N VAL A 142 11.21 -12.53 6.28
CA VAL A 142 11.01 -11.08 6.28
C VAL A 142 11.71 -10.44 5.10
N ASP A 143 10.98 -9.56 4.43
CA ASP A 143 11.44 -8.77 3.30
C ASP A 143 11.46 -7.30 3.70
N ILE A 144 12.64 -6.69 3.74
CA ILE A 144 12.82 -5.32 4.23
C ILE A 144 13.47 -4.45 3.17
N VAL A 145 12.90 -3.28 2.92
CA VAL A 145 13.56 -2.13 2.30
C VAL A 145 13.78 -1.09 3.39
N THR A 146 15.03 -0.76 3.69
CA THR A 146 15.37 0.25 4.71
C THR A 146 16.11 1.44 4.12
N PRO A 147 15.52 2.65 4.17
CA PRO A 147 16.13 3.88 3.69
C PRO A 147 17.02 4.55 4.73
N ILE A 148 17.03 4.03 5.97
CA ILE A 148 17.75 4.60 7.10
C ILE A 148 18.46 3.49 7.88
N TYR A 149 19.58 3.84 8.50
CA TYR A 149 20.24 2.98 9.47
C TYR A 149 19.60 3.15 10.86
N GLN A 150 19.19 2.04 11.48
CA GLN A 150 18.87 1.97 12.91
C GLN A 150 19.41 0.66 13.48
N ALA A 151 20.23 0.76 14.54
CA ALA A 151 20.84 -0.40 15.19
C ALA A 151 19.79 -1.36 15.77
N GLU A 152 18.64 -0.84 16.19
CA GLU A 152 17.51 -1.62 16.69
C GLU A 152 16.90 -2.54 15.62
N TYR A 153 16.91 -2.12 14.35
CA TYR A 153 16.40 -2.92 13.23
C TYR A 153 17.41 -3.97 12.80
N GLU A 154 18.69 -3.61 12.73
CA GLU A 154 19.79 -4.54 12.47
C GLU A 154 19.80 -5.69 13.50
N ALA A 155 19.61 -5.36 14.78
CA ALA A 155 19.64 -6.34 15.88
C ALA A 155 18.57 -7.43 15.82
N VAL A 156 17.50 -7.23 15.03
CA VAL A 156 16.42 -8.21 14.85
C VAL A 156 16.30 -8.73 13.42
N MET A 157 17.16 -8.29 12.52
CA MET A 157 17.21 -8.84 11.17
C MET A 157 17.68 -10.31 11.28
N PRO A 158 16.86 -11.30 10.87
CA PRO A 158 17.27 -12.68 10.90
C PRO A 158 18.45 -12.90 9.93
N ASP A 159 19.34 -13.83 10.28
CA ASP A 159 20.30 -14.42 9.35
C ASP A 159 19.68 -15.73 8.82
N SER A 160 18.97 -15.65 7.69
CA SER A 160 18.10 -16.70 7.18
C SER A 160 18.04 -16.68 5.66
N PRO A 161 18.04 -17.84 4.97
CA PRO A 161 17.90 -17.89 3.52
C PRO A 161 16.51 -17.46 3.01
N GLU A 162 15.54 -17.34 3.91
CA GLU A 162 14.19 -16.85 3.60
C GLU A 162 14.06 -15.32 3.76
N ALA A 163 15.06 -14.67 4.35
CA ALA A 163 15.04 -13.23 4.59
C ALA A 163 15.76 -12.45 3.48
N ARG A 164 15.23 -11.27 3.17
CA ARG A 164 15.76 -10.39 2.13
C ARG A 164 15.84 -8.96 2.62
N LEU A 165 17.02 -8.37 2.57
CA LEU A 165 17.27 -7.00 2.99
C LEU A 165 17.73 -6.14 1.82
N LEU A 166 17.03 -5.06 1.57
CA LEU A 166 17.43 -3.99 0.68
C LEU A 166 17.78 -2.77 1.50
N VAL A 167 19.00 -2.26 1.31
CA VAL A 167 19.54 -1.11 2.02
C VAL A 167 19.69 0.05 1.06
N ASP A 168 19.34 1.26 1.52
CA ASP A 168 19.61 2.46 0.74
C ASP A 168 21.11 2.66 0.48
N ARG A 169 21.44 3.17 -0.71
CA ARG A 169 22.83 3.38 -1.12
C ARG A 169 23.61 4.26 -0.15
N SER A 170 23.01 5.32 0.39
CA SER A 170 23.68 6.21 1.35
C SER A 170 23.99 5.48 2.66
N VAL A 171 23.07 4.64 3.14
CA VAL A 171 23.27 3.81 4.32
C VAL A 171 24.39 2.77 4.08
N ALA A 172 24.41 2.15 2.91
CA ALA A 172 25.45 1.20 2.54
C ALA A 172 26.84 1.87 2.48
N PHE A 173 26.96 3.08 1.90
CA PHE A 173 28.22 3.83 1.90
C PHE A 173 28.68 4.18 3.32
N ASP A 174 27.79 4.71 4.16
CA ASP A 174 28.13 5.02 5.56
C ASP A 174 28.64 3.79 6.33
N ALA A 175 28.08 2.60 6.05
CA ALA A 175 28.56 1.35 6.62
C ALA A 175 29.97 0.98 6.11
N LEU A 176 30.22 1.14 4.80
CA LEU A 176 31.50 0.82 4.17
C LEU A 176 32.64 1.77 4.57
N GLU A 177 32.34 3.01 4.94
CA GLU A 177 33.35 3.93 5.51
C GLU A 177 33.94 3.45 6.85
N ARG A 178 33.29 2.49 7.52
CA ARG A 178 33.67 1.99 8.84
C ARG A 178 34.49 0.69 8.80
N VAL A 179 34.73 0.14 7.61
CA VAL A 179 35.45 -1.13 7.41
C VAL A 179 36.67 -0.93 6.51
N ASP A 180 37.74 -1.68 6.77
CA ASP A 180 39.01 -1.52 6.05
C ASP A 180 39.13 -2.47 4.84
N SER A 181 38.25 -3.46 4.73
CA SER A 181 38.27 -4.45 3.66
C SER A 181 36.89 -5.00 3.31
N PRO A 182 36.69 -5.56 2.09
CA PRO A 182 35.44 -6.18 1.68
C PRO A 182 34.97 -7.30 2.62
N ASP A 183 35.90 -8.10 3.16
CA ASP A 183 35.59 -9.24 4.04
C ASP A 183 34.95 -8.81 5.37
N GLU A 184 35.11 -7.55 5.77
CA GLU A 184 34.52 -6.98 6.98
C GLU A 184 33.13 -6.36 6.75
N ALA A 185 32.69 -6.24 5.48
CA ALA A 185 31.42 -5.60 5.12
C ALA A 185 30.21 -6.54 5.22
N ASP A 186 30.40 -7.86 5.16
CA ASP A 186 29.31 -8.82 5.22
C ASP A 186 28.86 -9.06 6.68
N GLN A 187 27.67 -8.57 7.00
CA GLN A 187 27.04 -8.72 8.31
C GLN A 187 26.18 -9.98 8.44
N TRP A 188 25.67 -10.50 7.32
CA TRP A 188 24.78 -11.67 7.27
C TRP A 188 25.38 -12.77 6.38
N THR A 189 25.22 -14.02 6.80
CA THR A 189 25.76 -15.18 6.09
C THR A 189 24.75 -15.78 5.11
N GLU A 190 23.48 -15.84 5.51
CA GLU A 190 22.39 -16.49 4.78
C GLU A 190 21.40 -15.47 4.20
N THR A 191 21.19 -14.35 4.87
CA THR A 191 20.28 -13.30 4.40
C THR A 191 20.81 -12.61 3.16
N ALA A 192 19.99 -12.58 2.11
CA ALA A 192 20.35 -11.89 0.89
C ALA A 192 20.28 -10.37 1.11
N VAL A 193 21.37 -9.67 0.81
CA VAL A 193 21.45 -8.21 0.88
C VAL A 193 21.58 -7.60 -0.51
N ARG A 194 20.81 -6.54 -0.79
CA ARG A 194 20.92 -5.74 -2.01
C ARG A 194 20.93 -4.25 -1.71
N VAL A 195 21.47 -3.46 -2.64
CA VAL A 195 21.63 -2.01 -2.50
C VAL A 195 20.95 -1.28 -3.65
N LEU A 196 20.16 -0.25 -3.34
CA LEU A 196 19.47 0.61 -4.30
C LEU A 196 19.13 1.96 -3.64
N ASP A 197 18.90 3.02 -4.41
CA ASP A 197 18.30 4.24 -3.84
C ASP A 197 16.84 3.95 -3.45
N ALA A 198 16.54 4.04 -2.15
CA ALA A 198 15.23 3.72 -1.59
C ALA A 198 14.58 4.96 -0.98
N ASP A 199 13.44 5.38 -1.57
CA ASP A 199 12.69 6.54 -1.10
C ASP A 199 11.60 6.18 -0.06
N VAL A 200 11.42 4.88 0.24
CA VAL A 200 10.39 4.36 1.15
C VAL A 200 10.98 3.30 2.07
N GLY A 201 10.49 3.20 3.30
CA GLY A 201 10.74 2.07 4.19
C GLY A 201 9.58 1.10 4.12
N ILE A 202 9.84 -0.18 3.87
CA ILE A 202 8.81 -1.21 3.99
C ILE A 202 9.39 -2.49 4.56
N ALA A 203 8.71 -3.08 5.54
CA ALA A 203 8.93 -4.44 5.97
C ALA A 203 7.67 -5.27 5.67
N VAL A 204 7.86 -6.44 5.06
CA VAL A 204 6.80 -7.39 4.71
C VAL A 204 7.10 -8.70 5.41
N THR A 205 6.11 -9.19 6.15
CA THR A 205 6.13 -10.48 6.83
C THR A 205 5.06 -11.38 6.20
N ASP A 206 4.85 -12.57 6.77
CA ASP A 206 3.72 -13.41 6.36
C ASP A 206 2.36 -12.87 6.81
N GLU A 207 2.31 -12.09 7.90
CA GLU A 207 1.08 -11.65 8.54
C GLU A 207 0.72 -10.18 8.24
N GLU A 208 1.73 -9.34 8.04
CA GLU A 208 1.54 -7.89 7.92
C GLU A 208 2.64 -7.17 7.15
N ILE A 209 2.31 -5.95 6.73
CA ILE A 209 3.26 -4.96 6.21
C ILE A 209 3.40 -3.81 7.20
N MET A 210 4.61 -3.24 7.25
CA MET A 210 4.94 -2.00 7.93
C MET A 210 5.52 -1.04 6.88
N LEU A 211 4.92 0.13 6.70
CA LEU A 211 5.32 1.13 5.72
C LEU A 211 5.67 2.46 6.41
N SER A 212 6.88 2.93 6.16
CA SER A 212 7.37 4.26 6.52
C SER A 212 7.54 5.09 5.24
N LEU A 213 6.98 6.30 5.24
CA LEU A 213 7.21 7.30 4.19
C LEU A 213 7.98 8.49 4.79
N PRO A 214 8.78 9.20 3.99
CA PRO A 214 9.32 10.48 4.44
C PRO A 214 8.20 11.51 4.54
N THR A 215 8.43 12.56 5.30
CA THR A 215 7.57 13.76 5.30
C THR A 215 7.73 14.52 3.98
N ILE A 216 6.80 15.43 3.68
CA ILE A 216 6.87 16.32 2.49
C ILE A 216 8.15 17.20 2.51
N ASP A 217 8.72 17.45 3.69
CA ASP A 217 9.99 18.16 3.86
C ASP A 217 11.22 17.23 3.74
N GLY A 218 11.02 15.97 3.33
CA GLY A 218 12.07 14.97 3.11
C GLY A 218 12.68 14.38 4.39
N GLN A 219 12.05 14.58 5.55
CA GLN A 219 12.53 14.03 6.83
C GLN A 219 11.91 12.67 7.11
N TRP A 220 12.70 11.72 7.60
CA TRP A 220 12.21 10.43 8.09
C TRP A 220 11.54 10.57 9.45
N ASP A 221 10.30 10.09 9.55
CA ASP A 221 9.53 10.09 10.80
C ASP A 221 9.63 8.72 11.50
N SER A 222 10.51 8.60 12.48
CA SER A 222 10.63 7.37 13.29
C SER A 222 9.53 7.23 14.35
N ARG A 223 8.59 8.19 14.43
CA ARG A 223 7.52 8.23 15.43
C ARG A 223 6.19 7.77 14.89
N THR A 224 6.08 7.48 13.59
CA THR A 224 4.85 6.97 12.99
C THR A 224 5.14 5.85 12.02
N GLU A 225 4.26 4.86 11.97
CA GLU A 225 4.38 3.71 11.07
C GLU A 225 2.99 3.30 10.59
N ILE A 226 2.86 2.98 9.30
CA ILE A 226 1.63 2.41 8.77
C ILE A 226 1.71 0.89 8.92
N VAL A 227 0.70 0.27 9.51
CA VAL A 227 0.59 -1.19 9.64
C VAL A 227 -0.66 -1.68 8.94
N ALA A 228 -0.56 -2.74 8.13
CA ALA A 228 -1.71 -3.36 7.48
C ALA A 228 -1.53 -4.88 7.33
N ALA A 229 -2.63 -5.62 7.43
CA ALA A 229 -2.62 -7.09 7.44
C ALA A 229 -3.69 -7.72 6.54
N ASP A 230 -4.51 -6.92 5.85
CA ASP A 230 -5.51 -7.46 4.92
C ASP A 230 -4.86 -7.96 3.62
N ASP A 231 -5.49 -8.95 2.97
CA ASP A 231 -4.93 -9.61 1.79
C ASP A 231 -4.51 -8.63 0.68
N ARG A 232 -5.27 -7.55 0.46
CA ARG A 232 -4.96 -6.55 -0.58
C ARG A 232 -3.73 -5.74 -0.18
N ALA A 233 -3.61 -5.36 1.09
CA ALA A 233 -2.44 -4.69 1.61
C ALA A 233 -1.18 -5.58 1.54
N MET A 234 -1.32 -6.87 1.87
CA MET A 234 -0.23 -7.84 1.76
C MET A 234 0.27 -8.01 0.33
N GLU A 235 -0.65 -8.14 -0.63
CA GLU A 235 -0.31 -8.17 -2.07
C GLU A 235 0.37 -6.87 -2.52
N TRP A 236 -0.15 -5.72 -2.10
CA TRP A 236 0.45 -4.42 -2.41
C TRP A 236 1.89 -4.30 -1.89
N GLY A 237 2.14 -4.70 -0.65
CA GLY A 237 3.46 -4.61 -0.02
C GLY A 237 4.47 -5.57 -0.65
N ARG A 238 4.07 -6.81 -0.92
CA ARG A 238 4.93 -7.78 -1.65
C ARG A 238 5.29 -7.25 -3.03
N ASP A 239 4.33 -6.75 -3.79
CA ASP A 239 4.61 -6.18 -5.12
C ASP A 239 5.53 -4.95 -5.04
N LEU A 240 5.40 -4.12 -3.99
CA LEU A 240 6.29 -2.99 -3.75
C LEU A 240 7.70 -3.46 -3.42
N PHE A 241 7.85 -4.45 -2.55
CA PHE A 241 9.15 -5.02 -2.22
C PHE A 241 9.84 -5.57 -3.47
N GLU A 242 9.17 -6.42 -4.25
CA GLU A 242 9.72 -7.00 -5.48
C GLU A 242 10.13 -5.92 -6.49
N HIS A 243 9.41 -4.79 -6.54
CA HIS A 243 9.80 -3.66 -7.38
C HIS A 243 11.21 -3.15 -7.08
N TYR A 244 11.53 -2.95 -5.81
CA TYR A 244 12.85 -2.49 -5.40
C TYR A 244 13.87 -3.63 -5.52
N TRP A 245 13.52 -4.83 -5.05
CA TRP A 245 14.39 -6.00 -5.08
C TRP A 245 14.93 -6.32 -6.48
N ASP A 246 14.05 -6.35 -7.49
CA ASP A 246 14.41 -6.64 -8.88
C ASP A 246 15.34 -5.60 -9.54
N ARG A 247 15.47 -4.42 -8.94
CA ARG A 247 16.27 -3.29 -9.45
C ARG A 247 17.58 -3.09 -8.69
N ALA A 248 17.72 -3.75 -7.56
CA ALA A 248 18.82 -3.54 -6.65
C ALA A 248 20.04 -4.39 -7.03
N THR A 249 21.22 -3.84 -6.75
CA THR A 249 22.50 -4.51 -6.97
C THR A 249 22.79 -5.46 -5.81
N PRO A 250 23.19 -6.71 -6.06
CA PRO A 250 23.71 -7.60 -5.02
C PRO A 250 24.82 -6.95 -4.17
N ASN A 251 24.85 -7.22 -2.85
CA ASN A 251 25.80 -6.59 -1.94
C ASN A 251 27.26 -6.86 -2.32
N ASP A 252 27.60 -8.09 -2.70
CA ASP A 252 28.95 -8.48 -3.11
C ASP A 252 29.46 -7.69 -4.32
N GLU A 253 28.59 -7.46 -5.32
CA GLU A 253 28.87 -6.61 -6.47
C GLU A 253 29.07 -5.15 -6.04
N PHE A 254 28.16 -4.60 -5.23
CA PHE A 254 28.24 -3.22 -4.74
C PHE A 254 29.51 -2.94 -3.90
N VAL A 255 29.84 -3.83 -2.95
CA VAL A 255 31.04 -3.72 -2.11
C VAL A 255 32.30 -3.80 -2.97
N THR A 256 32.35 -4.73 -3.93
CA THR A 256 33.49 -4.85 -4.84
C THR A 256 33.71 -3.57 -5.64
N GLU A 257 32.64 -2.99 -6.20
CA GLU A 257 32.73 -1.73 -6.94
C GLU A 257 33.25 -0.58 -6.07
N TYR A 258 32.74 -0.43 -4.84
CA TYR A 258 33.17 0.61 -3.91
C TYR A 258 34.68 0.57 -3.61
N PHE A 259 35.25 -0.61 -3.37
CA PHE A 259 36.68 -0.74 -3.06
C PHE A 259 37.59 -0.64 -4.30
N VAL A 260 37.04 -0.75 -5.50
CA VAL A 260 37.78 -0.59 -6.76
C VAL A 260 37.83 0.88 -7.20
N ASP A 261 36.69 1.58 -7.12
CA ASP A 261 36.55 2.99 -7.52
C ASP A 261 35.59 3.71 -6.55
N PRO A 262 36.06 4.17 -5.38
CA PRO A 262 35.21 4.79 -4.38
C PRO A 262 34.64 6.13 -4.91
N PRO A 263 33.37 6.46 -4.58
CA PRO A 263 32.67 7.64 -5.09
C PRO A 263 33.26 9.00 -4.65
#